data_AF-A0A2E2IQB6-F1
#
_entry.id   AF-A0A2E2IQB6-F1
#
_cell.length_a   1.000
_cell.length_b   1.000
_cell.length_c   1.000
_cell.angle_alpha   90.00
_cell.angle_beta   90.00
_cell.angle_gamma   90.00
#
_symmetry.space_group_name_H-M   'P 1'
#
loop_
_entity.id
_entity.type
_entity.pdbx_description
1 polymer ?
#
loop_
_entity_poly.entity_id
_entity_poly.type
_entity_poly.pdbx_seq_one_letter_code
_entity_poly.pdbx_strand_id
1 'polypeptide(L)'
;MPELIVTRHAMDRYRERVEDVPDSEIFARLSARVFEIAAEFGARYVRMPQGQRAVIVDHKIVTVLPTDHSPGSLSPYRDYIYDAGGSDA
;
A
#
# COMPACT_ATOMS: atom_id res chain seq x y z
N MET A 1 9.96 -18.08 3.43
CA MET A 1 9.07 -17.11 2.75
C MET A 1 9.22 -15.80 3.48
N PRO A 2 9.39 -14.67 2.79
CA PRO A 2 9.56 -13.38 3.46
C PRO A 2 8.29 -13.03 4.23
N GLU A 3 8.46 -12.58 5.47
CA GLU A 3 7.38 -12.08 6.31
C GLU A 3 6.79 -10.80 5.69
N LEU A 4 5.46 -10.67 5.71
CA LEU A 4 4.77 -9.47 5.25
C LEU A 4 4.99 -8.34 6.27
N ILE A 5 5.60 -7.24 5.84
CA ILE A 5 5.88 -6.10 6.71
C ILE A 5 4.79 -5.04 6.54
N VAL A 6 4.15 -4.65 7.65
CA VAL A 6 3.24 -3.50 7.68
C VAL A 6 4.02 -2.27 8.11
N THR A 7 4.08 -1.25 7.25
CA THR A 7 4.78 0.00 7.60
C THR A 7 3.92 0.89 8.49
N ARG A 8 4.57 1.70 9.35
CA ARG A 8 3.87 2.74 10.14
C ARG A 8 3.06 3.67 9.24
N HIS A 9 3.61 4.07 8.09
CA HIS A 9 2.90 4.92 7.14
C HIS A 9 1.61 4.27 6.63
N ALA A 10 1.61 2.97 6.33
CA ALA A 10 0.39 2.26 5.95
C ALA A 10 -0.66 2.26 7.07
N MET A 11 -0.24 2.12 8.33
CA MET A 11 -1.15 2.17 9.47
C MET A 11 -1.79 3.56 9.64
N ASP A 12 -0.98 4.62 9.54
CA ASP A 12 -1.49 6.00 9.61
C ASP A 12 -2.52 6.26 8.49
N ARG A 13 -2.23 5.79 7.27
CA ARG A 13 -3.14 5.96 6.13
C ARG A 13 -4.40 5.11 6.25
N TYR A 14 -4.32 3.93 6.86
CA TYR A 14 -5.50 3.14 7.20
C TYR A 14 -6.40 3.91 8.17
N ARG A 15 -5.83 4.45 9.25
CA ARG A 15 -6.56 5.25 10.25
C ARG A 15 -7.30 6.41 9.61
N GLU A 16 -6.62 7.17 8.76
CA GLU A 16 -7.17 8.34 8.09
C GLU A 16 -8.28 8.02 7.08
N ARG A 17 -8.24 6.85 6.43
CA ARG A 17 -9.01 6.58 5.20
C ARG A 17 -9.99 5.43 5.29
N VAL A 18 -9.82 4.53 6.26
CA VAL A 18 -10.62 3.33 6.42
C VAL A 18 -11.43 3.42 7.71
N GLU A 19 -10.74 3.47 8.85
CA GLU A 19 -11.37 3.49 10.18
C GLU A 19 -10.36 3.89 11.26
N ASP A 20 -10.77 4.76 12.20
CA ASP A 20 -9.94 5.16 13.34
C ASP A 20 -10.04 4.15 14.49
N VAL A 21 -9.14 3.16 14.45
CA VAL A 21 -9.03 2.08 15.45
C VAL A 21 -7.61 1.98 16.01
N PRO A 22 -7.40 1.27 17.14
CA PRO A 22 -6.08 1.11 17.73
C PRO A 22 -5.06 0.47 16.77
N ASP A 23 -3.78 0.82 16.94
CA ASP A 23 -2.68 0.31 16.11
C ASP A 23 -2.66 -1.22 16.00
N SER A 24 -2.94 -1.93 17.08
CA SER A 24 -2.97 -3.41 17.09
C SER A 24 -4.03 -3.97 16.14
N GLU A 25 -5.19 -3.32 16.05
CA GLU A 25 -6.29 -3.72 15.17
C GLU A 25 -5.96 -3.41 13.71
N ILE A 26 -5.40 -2.23 13.44
CA ILE A 26 -4.93 -1.85 12.10
C ILE A 26 -3.87 -2.85 11.61
N PHE A 27 -2.90 -3.16 12.47
CA PHE A 27 -1.85 -4.11 12.17
C PHE A 27 -2.43 -5.49 11.86
N ALA A 28 -3.30 -6.04 12.73
CA ALA A 28 -3.92 -7.34 12.54
C ALA A 28 -4.71 -7.44 11.21
N ARG A 29 -5.40 -6.36 10.82
CA ARG A 29 -6.14 -6.30 9.56
C ARG A 29 -5.20 -6.24 8.36
N LEU A 30 -4.13 -5.46 8.42
CA LEU A 30 -3.14 -5.33 7.34
C LEU A 30 -2.21 -6.55 7.25
N SER A 31 -2.02 -7.30 8.34
CA SER A 31 -1.27 -8.55 8.37
C SER A 31 -2.14 -9.79 8.10
N ALA A 32 -3.38 -9.61 7.65
CA ALA A 32 -4.27 -10.73 7.39
C ALA A 32 -3.74 -11.62 6.25
N ARG A 33 -4.09 -12.91 6.30
CA ARG A 33 -3.62 -13.95 5.35
C ARG A 33 -3.80 -13.58 3.87
N VAL A 34 -4.81 -12.78 3.55
CA VAL A 34 -5.05 -12.28 2.18
C VAL A 34 -3.89 -11.43 1.65
N PHE A 35 -3.25 -10.62 2.49
CA PHE A 35 -2.13 -9.78 2.08
C PHE A 35 -0.84 -10.58 1.93
N GLU A 36 -0.64 -11.60 2.76
CA GLU A 36 0.49 -12.53 2.62
C GLU A 36 0.40 -13.25 1.28
N ILE A 37 -0.77 -13.85 0.98
CA ILE A 37 -1.04 -14.52 -0.28
C ILE A 37 -0.85 -13.54 -1.46
N ALA A 38 -1.42 -12.34 -1.38
CA ALA A 38 -1.27 -11.35 -2.44
C ALA A 38 0.20 -10.98 -2.70
N ALA A 39 1.01 -10.84 -1.66
CA ALA A 39 2.44 -10.58 -1.79
C ALA A 39 3.17 -11.78 -2.43
N GLU A 40 2.84 -13.01 -2.04
CA GLU A 40 3.38 -14.24 -2.65
C GLU A 40 3.03 -14.35 -4.14
N PHE A 41 1.82 -13.94 -4.54
CA PHE A 41 1.39 -13.89 -5.94
C PHE A 41 2.04 -12.74 -6.75
N GLY A 42 2.77 -11.82 -6.11
CA GLY A 42 3.33 -10.63 -6.77
C GLY A 42 2.29 -9.55 -7.07
N ALA A 43 1.18 -9.52 -6.33
CA ALA A 43 0.16 -8.49 -6.49
C ALA A 43 0.69 -7.13 -6.00
N ARG A 44 0.39 -6.07 -6.75
CA ARG A 44 0.78 -4.69 -6.39
C ARG A 44 -0.18 -4.04 -5.39
N TYR A 45 -1.40 -4.53 -5.29
CA TYR A 45 -2.38 -4.02 -4.34
C TYR A 45 -3.46 -5.07 -4.03
N VAL A 46 -4.09 -4.91 -2.87
CA VAL A 46 -5.30 -5.65 -2.47
C VAL A 46 -6.44 -4.65 -2.29
N ARG A 47 -7.58 -4.92 -2.93
CA ARG A 47 -8.80 -4.12 -2.74
C ARG A 47 -9.50 -4.60 -1.47
N MET A 48 -9.75 -3.66 -0.57
CA MET A 48 -10.43 -3.90 0.70
C MET A 48 -11.95 -3.84 0.54
N PRO A 49 -12.72 -4.46 1.47
CA PRO A 49 -14.19 -4.45 1.40
C PRO A 49 -14.79 -3.04 1.34
N GLN A 50 -14.21 -2.07 2.04
CA GLN A 50 -14.66 -0.68 2.07
C GLN A 50 -14.30 0.12 0.80
N GLY A 51 -13.59 -0.48 -0.16
CA GLY A 51 -13.29 0.09 -1.48
C GLY A 51 -11.86 0.63 -1.64
N GLN A 52 -11.13 0.85 -0.55
CA GLN A 52 -9.73 1.29 -0.50
C GLN A 52 -8.81 0.20 -1.06
N ARG A 53 -7.56 0.58 -1.36
CA ARG A 53 -6.53 -0.35 -1.82
C ARG A 53 -5.29 -0.24 -0.95
N ALA A 54 -4.86 -1.35 -0.35
CA ALA A 54 -3.55 -1.40 0.28
C ALA A 54 -2.50 -1.74 -0.78
N VAL A 55 -1.42 -0.96 -0.84
CA VAL A 55 -0.34 -1.11 -1.82
C VAL A 55 0.76 -2.00 -1.25
N ILE A 56 1.19 -2.99 -2.04
CA ILE A 56 2.24 -3.93 -1.68
C ILE A 56 3.46 -3.69 -2.58
N VAL A 57 4.63 -3.54 -1.96
CA VAL A 57 5.94 -3.42 -2.62
C VAL A 57 6.92 -4.31 -1.87
N ASP A 58 7.56 -5.27 -2.56
CA ASP A 58 8.57 -6.17 -1.98
C ASP A 58 8.16 -6.80 -0.64
N HIS A 59 6.95 -7.37 -0.56
CA HIS A 59 6.36 -7.92 0.67
C HIS A 59 6.12 -6.90 1.79
N LYS A 60 5.98 -5.61 1.45
CA LYS A 60 5.67 -4.54 2.41
C LYS A 60 4.38 -3.84 2.03
N ILE A 61 3.48 -3.67 2.99
CA ILE A 61 2.35 -2.76 2.82
C ILE A 61 2.86 -1.35 3.10
N VAL A 62 2.96 -0.56 2.04
CA VAL A 62 3.56 0.78 2.09
C VAL A 62 2.55 1.89 2.29
N THR A 63 1.31 1.73 1.81
CA THR A 63 0.26 2.75 1.97
C THR A 63 -1.14 2.16 1.75
N VAL A 64 -2.18 2.90 2.14
CA VAL A 64 -3.59 2.60 1.87
C VAL A 64 -4.19 3.77 1.09
N LEU A 65 -4.66 3.53 -0.13
CA LEU A 65 -5.21 4.55 -1.02
C LEU A 65 -6.67 4.87 -0.65
N PRO A 66 -7.13 6.13 -0.83
CA PRO A 66 -8.54 6.48 -0.66
C PRO A 66 -9.41 5.74 -1.68
N THR A 67 -10.71 5.62 -1.38
CA THR A 67 -11.71 4.93 -2.22
C THR A 67 -11.75 5.45 -3.65
N ASP A 68 -11.52 6.76 -3.81
CA ASP A 68 -11.72 7.48 -5.07
C ASP A 68 -10.47 7.45 -5.95
N HIS A 69 -9.45 6.67 -5.54
CA HIS A 69 -8.20 6.58 -6.25
C HIS A 69 -8.34 5.78 -7.55
N SER A 70 -8.28 6.47 -8.69
CA SER A 70 -8.25 5.83 -10.01
C SER A 70 -7.00 4.96 -10.19
N PRO A 71 -7.09 3.75 -10.77
CA PRO A 71 -5.90 2.99 -11.16
C PRO A 71 -5.02 3.83 -12.11
N GLY A 72 -3.72 3.96 -11.82
CA GLY A 72 -2.76 4.70 -12.67
C GLY A 72 -2.51 6.16 -12.28
N SER A 73 -3.16 6.72 -11.25
CA SER A 73 -2.78 8.04 -10.71
C SER A 73 -1.50 8.02 -9.86
N LEU A 74 -0.91 6.85 -9.63
CA LEU A 74 0.43 6.67 -9.03
C LEU A 74 1.39 6.00 -10.02
N SER A 75 1.14 6.12 -11.32
CA SER A 75 2.13 5.66 -12.30
C SER A 75 3.39 6.51 -12.15
N PRO A 76 4.57 5.92 -11.88
CA PRO A 76 5.82 6.69 -11.85
C PRO A 76 6.11 7.37 -13.19
N TYR A 77 5.50 6.90 -14.30
CA TYR A 77 5.56 7.56 -15.60
C TYR A 77 4.74 8.87 -15.69
N ARG A 78 3.92 9.20 -14.69
CA ARG A 78 3.19 10.47 -14.60
C ARG A 78 3.76 11.42 -13.55
N ASP A 79 4.50 10.89 -12.59
CA ASP A 79 5.17 11.69 -11.58
C ASP A 79 6.59 12.01 -12.08
N TYR A 80 6.73 13.15 -12.76
CA TYR A 80 8.02 13.78 -13.14
C TYR A 80 8.97 14.04 -11.95
N ILE A 81 8.57 13.65 -10.74
CA ILE A 81 9.26 13.85 -9.46
C ILE A 81 10.40 12.83 -9.29
N TYR A 82 10.39 11.71 -10.02
CA TYR A 82 11.49 10.73 -10.03
C TYR A 82 12.52 10.93 -11.17
N ASP A 83 12.33 11.92 -12.04
CA ASP A 83 13.24 12.21 -13.17
C ASP A 83 14.32 13.26 -12.84
N ALA A 84 14.39 13.73 -11.59
CA ALA A 84 15.49 14.58 -11.11
C ALA A 84 16.69 13.71 -10.68
N GLY A 85 17.30 13.01 -11.64
CA GLY A 85 18.34 12.03 -11.34
C GLY A 85 19.22 11.62 -12.53
N GLY A 86 19.67 12.56 -13.35
CA GLY A 86 20.92 12.42 -14.11
C GLY A 86 20.79 12.04 -15.59
N SER A 87 20.93 13.05 -16.45
CA SER A 87 21.85 12.95 -17.58
C SER A 87 22.39 14.36 -17.88
N ASP A 88 23.55 14.66 -17.30
CA ASP A 88 24.47 15.63 -17.91
C ASP A 88 24.97 14.98 -19.21
N ALA A 89 24.65 15.61 -20.34
CA ALA A 89 25.36 15.51 -21.60
C ALA A 89 25.27 16.87 -22.32
#